data_AF-A0A4Y2G6E8-F1
#
_entry.id   AF-A0A4Y2G6E8-F1
#
_cell.length_a   1.000
_cell.length_b   1.000
_cell.length_c   1.000
_cell.angle_alpha   90.00
_cell.angle_beta   90.00
_cell.angle_gamma   90.00
#
_symmetry.space_group_name_H-M   'P 1'
#
loop_
_entity.id
_entity.type
_entity.pdbx_description
1 polymer ?
#
loop_
_entity_poly.entity_id
_entity_poly.type
_entity_poly.pdbx_seq_one_letter_code
_entity_poly.pdbx_strand_id
1 'polypeptide(L)'
;EGLINQSRSRLLFSSNKEELKKALASFSEKTSKLNDFQSNAYKITSVAAPSANKIEKTSPIKTSPVKPAHERFKYLAESPSTSLLLPVKYKILCEMFQSMDTVVSILNNRKEKITFEKVKEGVQKMMK
;
A
#
# COMPACT_ATOMS: atom_id res chain seq x y z
N GLU A 1 -31.15 0.71 47.90
CA GLU A 1 -31.63 -0.46 47.13
C GLU A 1 -32.50 -0.14 45.89
N GLY A 2 -33.68 0.49 46.01
CA GLY A 2 -34.64 0.59 44.89
C GLY A 2 -34.19 1.35 43.63
N LEU A 3 -33.50 2.49 43.78
CA LEU A 3 -33.11 3.35 42.66
C LEU A 3 -32.01 2.72 41.78
N ILE A 4 -31.11 1.95 42.39
CA ILE A 4 -30.03 1.24 41.69
C ILE A 4 -30.61 0.10 40.84
N ASN A 5 -31.61 -0.61 41.38
CA ASN A 5 -32.29 -1.68 40.64
C ASN A 5 -33.13 -1.14 39.49
N GLN A 6 -33.79 0.02 39.65
CA GLN A 6 -34.51 0.69 38.56
C GLN A 6 -33.59 1.08 37.40
N SER A 7 -32.40 1.60 37.70
CA SER A 7 -31.38 1.95 36.69
C SER A 7 -30.88 0.72 35.93
N ARG A 8 -30.67 -0.41 36.64
CA ARG A 8 -30.27 -1.68 36.03
C ARG A 8 -31.35 -2.24 35.10
N SER A 9 -32.61 -2.21 35.51
CA SER A 9 -33.73 -2.66 34.66
C SER A 9 -33.84 -1.83 33.39
N ARG A 10 -33.66 -0.50 33.46
CA ARG A 10 -33.67 0.39 32.28
C ARG A 10 -32.53 0.09 31.29
N LEU A 11 -31.35 -0.26 31.79
CA LEU A 11 -30.21 -0.67 30.97
C LEU A 11 -30.44 -2.01 30.27
N LEU A 12 -31.03 -2.97 30.98
CA LEU A 12 -31.36 -4.30 30.44
C LEU A 12 -32.45 -4.27 29.38
N PHE A 13 -33.43 -3.37 29.53
CA PHE A 13 -34.49 -3.13 28.55
C PHE A 13 -34.16 -2.05 27.52
N SER A 14 -32.94 -1.49 27.52
CA SER A 14 -32.56 -0.50 26.52
C SER A 14 -32.45 -1.18 25.16
N SER A 15 -33.29 -0.74 24.22
CA SER A 15 -33.31 -1.21 22.82
C SER A 15 -31.91 -1.17 22.19
N ASN A 16 -31.06 -0.26 22.66
CA ASN A 16 -29.67 -0.09 22.25
C ASN A 16 -28.82 -1.37 22.38
N LYS A 17 -29.05 -2.22 23.40
CA LYS A 17 -28.25 -3.45 23.59
C LYS A 17 -28.59 -4.49 22.51
N GLU A 18 -29.87 -4.68 22.23
CA GLU A 18 -30.32 -5.63 21.22
C GLU A 18 -30.06 -5.09 19.80
N GLU A 19 -30.20 -3.77 19.61
CA GLU A 19 -29.84 -3.10 18.37
C GLU A 19 -28.33 -3.20 18.09
N LEU A 20 -27.47 -3.03 19.11
CA LEU A 20 -26.02 -3.21 18.97
C LEU A 20 -25.65 -4.66 18.65
N LYS A 21 -26.28 -5.65 19.30
CA LYS A 21 -26.07 -7.07 18.95
C LYS A 21 -26.49 -7.38 17.52
N LYS A 22 -27.65 -6.87 17.08
CA LYS A 22 -28.14 -7.03 15.71
C LYS A 22 -27.19 -6.38 14.70
N ALA A 23 -26.68 -5.19 15.02
CA ALA A 23 -25.67 -4.50 14.20
C ALA A 23 -24.38 -5.31 14.11
N LEU A 24 -23.89 -5.85 15.22
CA LEU A 24 -22.66 -6.65 15.28
C LEU A 24 -22.79 -7.98 14.52
N ALA A 25 -23.95 -8.65 14.62
CA ALA A 25 -24.27 -9.83 13.83
C ALA A 25 -24.32 -9.51 12.33
N SER A 26 -24.97 -8.40 11.94
CA SER A 26 -25.04 -7.96 10.54
C SER A 26 -23.65 -7.58 9.99
N PHE A 27 -22.77 -7.05 10.83
CA PHE A 27 -21.39 -6.73 10.46
C PHE A 27 -20.58 -8.01 10.20
N SER A 28 -20.68 -9.01 11.08
CA SER A 28 -20.01 -10.32 10.91
C SER A 28 -20.49 -11.07 9.66
N GLU A 29 -21.78 -10.98 9.33
CA GLU A 29 -22.33 -11.61 8.12
C GLU A 29 -21.78 -10.96 6.84
N LYS A 30 -21.69 -9.61 6.83
CA LYS A 30 -21.13 -8.84 5.72
C LYS A 30 -19.65 -9.13 5.49
N THR A 31 -18.84 -9.29 6.54
CA THR A 31 -17.42 -9.62 6.42
C THR A 31 -17.19 -11.06 5.91
N SER A 32 -18.07 -12.00 6.27
CA SER A 32 -18.02 -13.38 5.77
C SER A 32 -18.23 -13.44 4.25
N LYS A 33 -19.23 -12.72 3.73
CA LYS A 33 -19.51 -12.62 2.28
C LYS A 33 -18.35 -11.98 1.50
N LEU A 34 -17.59 -11.08 2.13
CA LEU A 34 -16.40 -10.46 1.53
C LEU A 34 -15.26 -11.48 1.37
N ASN A 35 -15.03 -12.31 2.40
CA ASN A 35 -14.05 -13.41 2.34
C ASN A 35 -14.43 -14.46 1.28
N ASP A 36 -15.72 -14.78 1.13
CA ASP A 36 -16.21 -15.69 0.08
C ASP A 36 -15.96 -15.10 -1.32
N PHE A 37 -16.12 -13.79 -1.49
CA PHE A 37 -15.81 -13.10 -2.75
C PHE A 37 -14.31 -13.10 -3.04
N GLN A 38 -13.48 -12.89 -2.02
CA GLN A 38 -12.03 -12.99 -2.14
C GLN A 38 -11.57 -14.42 -2.47
N SER A 39 -12.34 -15.43 -2.04
CA SER A 39 -12.09 -16.84 -2.37
C SER A 39 -12.33 -17.19 -3.85
N ASN A 40 -13.17 -16.42 -4.56
CA ASN A 40 -13.42 -16.59 -5.99
C ASN A 40 -12.61 -15.62 -6.87
N ALA A 41 -12.11 -14.53 -6.29
CA ALA A 41 -11.29 -13.56 -7.02
C ALA A 41 -9.92 -14.10 -7.46
N TYR A 42 -9.43 -15.20 -6.87
CA TYR A 42 -8.18 -15.84 -7.29
C TYR A 42 -8.32 -16.94 -8.35
N LYS A 43 -9.52 -17.12 -8.94
CA LYS A 43 -9.67 -18.02 -10.11
C LYS A 43 -9.37 -17.36 -11.46
N ILE A 44 -9.17 -16.04 -11.49
CA ILE A 44 -8.74 -15.31 -12.69
C ILE A 44 -7.31 -14.85 -12.48
N THR A 45 -6.34 -15.77 -12.49
CA THR A 45 -4.96 -15.60 -13.01
C THR A 45 -4.25 -16.94 -12.83
N SER A 46 -4.58 -17.93 -13.64
CA SER A 46 -3.65 -19.04 -13.91
C SER A 46 -4.02 -19.77 -15.21
N VAL A 47 -3.96 -19.03 -16.33
CA VAL A 47 -3.28 -19.64 -17.47
C VAL A 47 -1.80 -19.37 -17.28
N ALA A 48 -1.12 -20.32 -16.67
CA ALA A 48 0.11 -20.77 -17.27
C ALA A 48 -0.10 -22.27 -17.42
N ALA A 49 -0.42 -22.77 -18.61
CA ALA A 49 -0.48 -24.22 -18.78
C ALA A 49 0.85 -24.70 -19.37
N PRO A 50 1.48 -25.77 -18.83
CA PRO A 50 1.26 -26.45 -17.55
C PRO A 50 2.56 -26.75 -16.76
N SER A 51 2.44 -26.98 -15.45
CA SER A 51 2.82 -28.24 -14.78
C SER A 51 3.13 -28.03 -13.30
N ALA A 52 2.77 -29.05 -12.52
CA ALA A 52 2.67 -29.08 -11.08
C ALA A 52 4.00 -28.83 -10.34
N ASN A 53 3.96 -28.01 -9.29
CA ASN A 53 4.63 -28.33 -8.04
C ASN A 53 3.85 -27.78 -6.85
N LYS A 54 3.43 -28.72 -6.00
CA LYS A 54 2.77 -28.57 -4.71
C LYS A 54 3.73 -27.83 -3.76
N ILE A 55 3.36 -26.66 -3.26
CA ILE A 55 4.04 -26.07 -2.10
C ILE A 55 3.05 -26.00 -0.95
N GLU A 56 3.29 -26.92 -0.01
CA GLU A 56 2.64 -27.03 1.27
C GLU A 56 2.88 -25.79 2.12
N LYS A 57 1.84 -25.42 2.88
CA LYS A 57 1.90 -24.44 3.96
C LYS A 57 2.84 -24.95 5.04
N THR A 58 4.02 -24.37 5.20
CA THR A 58 4.63 -24.03 6.50
C THR A 58 5.75 -23.03 6.28
N SER A 59 5.88 -22.07 7.21
CA SER A 59 7.02 -21.17 7.46
C SER A 59 6.63 -19.68 7.43
N PRO A 60 7.16 -18.89 8.39
CA PRO A 60 6.59 -17.62 8.80
C PRO A 60 6.60 -16.63 7.65
N ILE A 61 5.55 -15.80 7.58
CA ILE A 61 5.51 -14.59 6.74
C ILE A 61 6.83 -13.87 7.02
N LYS A 62 7.78 -14.00 6.09
CA LYS A 62 8.96 -13.17 6.04
C LYS A 62 8.39 -11.80 5.71
N THR A 63 8.07 -11.03 6.74
CA THR A 63 7.61 -9.66 6.63
C THR A 63 8.77 -8.89 6.00
N SER A 64 8.85 -8.94 4.68
CA SER A 64 9.49 -7.88 3.91
C SER A 64 8.90 -6.59 4.46
N PRO A 65 9.73 -5.62 4.88
CA PRO A 65 9.23 -4.42 5.50
C PRO A 65 8.22 -3.78 4.55
N VAL A 66 6.97 -3.73 4.99
CA VAL A 66 5.90 -3.08 4.26
C VAL A 66 6.36 -1.64 4.08
N LYS A 67 6.63 -1.25 2.82
CA LYS A 67 7.08 0.09 2.47
C LYS A 67 6.22 1.14 3.19
N PRO A 68 6.82 2.27 3.62
CA PRO A 68 6.08 3.32 4.29
C PRO A 68 4.79 3.69 3.55
N ALA A 69 3.75 4.04 4.30
CA ALA A 69 2.43 4.34 3.71
C ALA A 69 2.50 5.44 2.63
N HIS A 70 3.39 6.44 2.81
CA HIS A 70 3.58 7.52 1.84
C HIS A 70 4.10 7.03 0.48
N GLU A 71 4.88 5.94 0.41
CA GLU A 71 5.30 5.34 -0.86
C GLU A 71 4.19 4.52 -1.51
N ARG A 72 3.41 3.81 -0.70
CA ARG A 72 2.35 2.91 -1.20
C ARG A 72 1.20 3.68 -1.83
N PHE A 73 0.80 4.80 -1.22
CA PHE A 73 -0.39 5.55 -1.59
C PHE A 73 -0.12 6.89 -2.28
N LYS A 74 1.12 7.14 -2.76
CA LYS A 74 1.51 8.39 -3.43
C LYS A 74 0.58 8.76 -4.60
N TYR A 75 0.07 7.76 -5.32
CA TYR A 75 -0.87 7.93 -6.45
C TYR A 75 -2.22 8.55 -6.06
N LEU A 76 -2.66 8.42 -4.80
CA LEU A 76 -3.92 9.01 -4.31
C LEU A 76 -3.77 10.49 -3.94
N ALA A 77 -2.56 10.93 -3.62
CA ALA A 77 -2.27 12.30 -3.20
C ALA A 77 -1.93 13.21 -4.40
N GLU A 78 -1.67 12.64 -5.57
CA GLU A 78 -1.29 13.37 -6.77
C GLU A 78 -2.55 13.78 -7.54
N SER A 79 -2.58 15.03 -8.03
CA SER A 79 -3.71 15.53 -8.81
C SER A 79 -3.93 14.67 -10.06
N PRO A 80 -5.18 14.53 -10.55
CA PRO A 80 -5.46 13.73 -11.73
C PRO A 80 -4.77 14.38 -12.94
N SER A 81 -3.57 13.93 -13.25
CA SER A 81 -2.88 14.32 -14.48
C SER A 81 -3.49 13.56 -15.63
N THR A 82 -3.75 14.24 -16.75
CA THR A 82 -4.24 13.64 -18.00
C THR A 82 -3.28 12.58 -18.58
N SER A 83 -2.06 12.49 -18.03
CA SER A 83 -1.02 11.54 -18.40
C SER A 83 -0.93 10.37 -17.42
N LEU A 84 -0.49 9.21 -17.90
CA LEU A 84 -0.40 7.98 -17.11
C LEU A 84 0.65 8.13 -16.00
N LEU A 85 0.22 8.03 -14.73
CA LEU A 85 1.12 8.18 -13.59
C LEU A 85 2.12 7.03 -13.54
N LEU A 86 3.40 7.40 -13.57
CA LEU A 86 4.49 6.44 -13.51
C LEU A 86 4.58 5.80 -12.11
N PRO A 87 4.72 4.47 -11.98
CA PRO A 87 4.90 3.83 -10.67
C PRO A 87 6.08 4.43 -9.89
N VAL A 88 5.98 4.49 -8.56
CA VAL A 88 6.92 5.20 -7.68
C VAL A 88 8.39 4.80 -7.91
N LYS A 89 8.67 3.52 -8.15
CA LYS A 89 10.03 3.02 -8.42
C LYS A 89 10.66 3.68 -9.66
N TYR A 90 9.84 3.94 -10.67
CA TYR A 90 10.29 4.55 -11.92
C TYR A 90 10.28 6.08 -11.85
N LYS A 91 9.48 6.70 -10.96
CA LYS A 91 9.58 8.16 -10.70
C LYS A 91 10.95 8.52 -10.13
N ILE A 92 11.41 7.79 -9.12
CA ILE A 92 12.74 8.00 -8.53
C ILE A 92 13.84 7.83 -9.59
N LEU A 93 13.71 6.80 -10.44
CA LEU A 93 14.65 6.58 -11.54
C LEU A 93 14.63 7.73 -12.57
N CYS A 94 13.45 8.27 -12.88
CA CYS A 94 13.30 9.41 -13.77
C CYS A 94 13.97 10.66 -13.18
N GLU A 95 13.75 10.94 -11.90
CA GLU A 95 14.40 12.04 -11.17
C GLU A 95 15.92 11.87 -11.12
N MET A 96 16.42 10.64 -10.90
CA MET A 96 17.86 10.33 -10.98
C MET A 96 18.41 10.62 -12.36
N PHE A 97 17.70 10.21 -13.41
CA PHE A 97 18.12 10.42 -14.79
C PHE A 97 18.21 11.91 -15.14
N GLN A 98 17.20 12.70 -14.77
CA GLN A 98 17.20 14.15 -15.01
C GLN A 98 18.34 14.86 -14.26
N SER A 99 18.58 14.47 -13.01
CA SER A 99 19.69 15.01 -12.21
C SER A 99 21.04 14.65 -12.84
N MET A 100 21.19 13.41 -13.31
CA MET A 100 22.39 12.95 -14.00
C MET A 100 22.63 13.72 -15.30
N ASP A 101 21.60 13.88 -16.12
CA ASP A 101 21.68 14.64 -17.39
C ASP A 101 22.13 16.09 -17.14
N THR A 102 21.59 16.72 -16.09
CA THR A 102 22.01 18.07 -15.68
C THR A 102 23.49 18.12 -15.28
N VAL A 103 23.96 17.18 -14.43
CA VAL A 103 25.36 17.14 -13.99
C VAL A 103 26.31 16.86 -15.16
N VAL A 104 25.95 15.92 -16.04
CA VAL A 104 26.72 15.59 -17.25
C VAL A 104 26.82 16.80 -18.16
N SER A 105 25.71 17.51 -18.39
CA SER A 105 25.67 18.75 -19.16
C SER A 105 26.59 19.81 -18.56
N ILE A 106 26.55 20.01 -17.23
CA ILE A 106 27.42 20.97 -16.53
C ILE A 106 28.91 20.64 -16.73
N LEU A 107 29.30 19.37 -16.56
CA LEU A 107 30.69 18.93 -16.73
C LEU A 107 31.13 19.06 -18.20
N ASN A 108 30.26 18.69 -19.13
CA ASN A 108 30.52 18.77 -20.57
C ASN A 108 30.71 20.22 -21.04
N ASN A 109 29.87 21.15 -20.57
CA ASN A 109 29.95 22.57 -20.93
C ASN A 109 31.28 23.21 -20.50
N ARG A 110 31.94 22.67 -19.47
CA ARG A 110 33.25 23.11 -18.99
C ARG A 110 34.42 22.35 -19.62
N LYS A 111 34.14 21.42 -20.54
CA LYS A 111 35.11 20.49 -21.15
C LYS A 111 35.88 19.69 -20.09
N GLU A 112 35.21 19.38 -18.98
CA GLU A 112 35.79 18.61 -17.90
C GLU A 112 35.65 17.10 -18.18
N LYS A 113 36.63 16.30 -17.76
CA LYS A 113 36.50 14.84 -17.85
C LYS A 113 35.35 14.36 -16.97
N ILE A 114 34.36 13.75 -17.62
CA ILE A 114 33.18 13.16 -16.98
C ILE A 114 33.57 11.79 -16.44
N THR A 115 33.69 11.68 -15.11
CA THR A 115 33.93 10.41 -14.41
C THR A 115 32.72 10.06 -13.58
N PHE A 116 32.51 8.76 -13.32
CA PHE A 116 31.39 8.29 -12.51
C PHE A 116 31.40 8.91 -11.10
N GLU A 117 32.57 9.10 -10.50
CA GLU A 117 32.71 9.69 -9.17
C GLU A 117 32.13 11.11 -9.08
N LYS A 118 32.45 11.96 -10.06
CA LYS A 118 31.92 13.34 -10.13
C LYS A 118 30.42 13.38 -10.38
N VAL A 119 29.93 12.51 -11.26
CA VAL A 119 28.50 12.40 -11.56
C VAL A 119 27.74 11.92 -10.32
N LYS A 120 28.25 10.88 -9.64
CA LYS A 120 27.66 10.35 -8.41
C LYS A 120 27.57 11.41 -7.33
N GLU A 121 28.65 12.14 -7.06
CA GLU A 121 28.65 13.22 -6.07
C GLU A 121 27.67 14.34 -6.44
N GLY A 122 27.67 14.78 -7.70
CA GLY A 122 26.76 15.81 -8.20
C GLY A 122 25.30 15.42 -8.06
N VAL A 123 24.93 14.20 -8.47
CA VAL A 123 23.55 13.68 -8.37
C VAL A 123 23.13 13.53 -6.91
N GLN A 124 23.99 12.98 -6.04
CA GLN A 124 23.70 12.87 -4.61
C GLN A 124 23.51 14.22 -3.93
N LYS A 125 24.20 15.27 -4.39
CA LYS A 125 24.02 16.63 -3.89
C LYS A 125 22.72 17.27 -4.37
N MET A 126 22.27 16.96 -5.60
CA MET A 126 21.02 17.49 -6.15
C MET A 126 19.77 16.80 -5.60
N MET A 127 19.84 15.51 -5.30
CA MET A 127 18.69 14.69 -4.86
C MET A 127 18.56 14.52 -3.35
N LYS A 128 19.39 15.22 -2.58
CA LYS A 128 19.46 15.11 -1.12
C LYS A 128 18.28 15.76 -0.41
#